data_AF-A0A970YEJ9-F1
#
_entry.id   AF-A0A970YEJ9-F1
#
_cell.length_a   1.000
_cell.length_b   1.000
_cell.length_c   1.000
_cell.angle_alpha   90.00
_cell.angle_beta   90.00
_cell.angle_gamma   90.00
#
_symmetry.space_group_name_H-M   'P 1'
#
loop_
_entity.id
_entity.type
_entity.pdbx_description
1 polymer ?
#
loop_
_entity_poly.entity_id
_entity_poly.type
_entity_poly.pdbx_seq_one_letter_code
_entity_poly.pdbx_strand_id
1 'polypeptide(L)'
;TLDVYLNDVAYWRNVPVRVWEYTIGGYQVMKKWLSYREKALLGRGLRSDEVREVQHMARRIGALLLLGPALDANYRAVKPDAYPWPR
;
A
#
# COMPACT_ATOMS: atom_id res chain seq x y z
N THR A 1 6.01 3.08 -14.48
CA THR A 1 5.86 1.97 -13.50
C THR A 1 7.24 1.61 -12.99
N LEU A 2 7.33 0.75 -11.98
CA LEU A 2 8.56 0.27 -11.37
C LEU A 2 8.62 -1.25 -11.44
N ASP A 3 9.83 -1.77 -11.59
CA ASP A 3 10.14 -3.17 -11.41
C ASP A 3 10.79 -3.34 -10.04
N VAL A 4 10.11 -4.06 -9.14
CA VAL A 4 10.50 -4.20 -7.73
C VAL A 4 11.20 -5.54 -7.55
N TYR A 5 12.52 -5.49 -7.43
CA TYR A 5 13.37 -6.68 -7.33
C TYR A 5 13.37 -7.26 -5.92
N LEU A 6 13.15 -8.57 -5.84
CA LEU A 6 13.35 -9.39 -4.64
C LEU A 6 14.80 -9.88 -4.56
N ASN A 7 15.38 -10.18 -5.72
CA ASN A 7 16.75 -10.60 -5.97
C ASN A 7 17.03 -10.48 -7.48
N ASP A 8 18.18 -10.98 -7.93
CA ASP A 8 18.64 -10.86 -9.32
C ASP A 8 17.75 -11.57 -10.35
N VAL A 9 16.91 -12.53 -9.94
CA VAL A 9 16.11 -13.38 -10.84
C VAL A 9 14.60 -13.24 -10.66
N ALA A 10 14.14 -12.64 -9.56
CA ALA A 10 12.74 -12.51 -9.21
C ALA A 10 12.38 -11.06 -8.87
N TYR A 11 11.32 -10.57 -9.49
CA TYR A 11 10.81 -9.21 -9.29
C TYR A 11 9.31 -9.14 -9.58
N TRP A 12 8.64 -8.15 -9.02
CA TRP A 12 7.31 -7.74 -9.47
C TRP A 12 7.45 -6.69 -10.56
N ARG A 13 6.96 -7.00 -11.76
CA ARG A 13 6.99 -6.10 -12.90
C ARG A 13 5.83 -5.11 -12.88
N ASN A 14 6.05 -3.92 -13.43
CA ASN A 14 4.99 -2.95 -13.75
C ASN A 14 4.19 -2.43 -12.55
N VAL A 15 4.79 -2.31 -11.37
CA VAL A 15 4.14 -1.70 -10.20
C VAL A 15 3.94 -0.20 -10.45
N PRO A 16 2.73 0.37 -10.37
CA PRO A 16 2.54 1.82 -10.51
C PRO A 16 3.31 2.60 -9.44
N VAL A 17 3.98 3.70 -9.83
CA VAL A 17 4.83 4.50 -8.92
C VAL A 17 4.04 4.96 -7.69
N ARG A 18 2.83 5.51 -7.91
CA ARG A 18 1.95 5.96 -6.82
C ARG A 18 1.51 4.85 -5.87
N VAL A 19 1.46 3.61 -6.34
CA VAL A 19 1.15 2.43 -5.50
C VAL A 19 2.34 2.08 -4.64
N TRP A 20 3.55 2.04 -5.21
CA TRP A 20 4.78 1.73 -4.49
C TRP A 20 5.12 2.79 -3.42
N GLU A 21 4.94 4.06 -3.77
CA GLU A 21 5.23 5.21 -2.90
C GLU A 21 4.11 5.51 -1.90
N TYR A 22 3.01 4.77 -1.92
CA TYR A 22 1.88 5.01 -1.01
C TYR A 22 2.29 4.87 0.45
N THR A 23 2.00 5.91 1.25
CA THR A 23 2.37 5.98 2.66
C THR A 23 1.16 6.08 3.59
N ILE A 24 1.28 5.47 4.77
CA ILE A 24 0.39 5.69 5.92
C ILE A 24 1.27 5.98 7.13
N GLY A 25 0.99 7.07 7.86
CA GLY A 25 1.78 7.46 9.02
C GLY A 25 3.27 7.71 8.71
N GLY A 26 3.59 8.17 7.50
CA GLY A 26 4.96 8.43 7.05
C GLY A 26 5.72 7.19 6.52
N TYR A 27 5.13 5.99 6.59
CA TYR A 27 5.79 4.77 6.13
C TYR A 27 5.23 4.29 4.78
N GLN A 28 6.11 3.95 3.84
CA GLN A 28 5.73 3.26 2.60
C GLN A 28 5.18 1.87 2.93
N VAL A 29 3.89 1.65 2.67
CA VAL A 29 3.14 0.49 3.17
C VAL A 29 3.76 -0.83 2.71
N MET A 30 3.98 -0.98 1.40
CA MET A 30 4.53 -2.21 0.82
C MET A 30 5.97 -2.45 1.28
N LYS A 31 6.82 -1.41 1.28
CA LYS A 31 8.21 -1.50 1.75
C LYS A 31 8.30 -1.90 3.22
N LYS A 32 7.47 -1.30 4.08
CA LYS A 32 7.46 -1.61 5.51
C LYS A 32 6.99 -3.04 5.78
N TRP A 33 5.96 -3.51 5.07
CA TRP A 33 5.49 -4.89 5.17
C TRP A 33 6.57 -5.91 4.76
N LEU A 34 7.33 -5.61 3.71
CA LEU A 34 8.47 -6.42 3.25
C LEU A 34 9.64 -6.40 4.23
N SER A 35 9.94 -5.25 4.86
CA SER A 35 11.07 -5.13 5.80
C SER A 35 10.96 -6.07 7.00
N TYR A 36 9.75 -6.44 7.42
CA TYR A 36 9.55 -7.42 8.50
C TYR A 36 9.70 -8.88 8.05
N ARG A 37 9.98 -9.09 6.77
CA ARG A 37 10.09 -10.41 6.14
C ARG A 37 11.42 -10.63 5.42
N GLU A 38 12.40 -9.80 5.73
CA GLU A 38 13.75 -10.01 5.25
C GLU A 38 14.27 -11.36 5.75
N LYS A 39 15.05 -12.05 4.91
CA LYS A 39 15.58 -13.39 5.21
C LYS A 39 16.38 -13.40 6.51
N ALA A 40 17.12 -12.32 6.79
CA ALA A 40 17.90 -12.16 8.02
C ALA A 40 17.02 -12.11 9.28
N LEU A 41 15.79 -11.61 9.17
CA LEU A 41 14.85 -11.51 10.30
C LEU A 41 14.02 -12.79 10.48
N LEU A 42 13.58 -13.42 9.39
CA LEU A 42 12.73 -14.60 9.46
C LEU A 42 13.49 -15.93 9.45
N GLY A 43 14.78 -15.93 9.10
CA GLY A 43 15.57 -17.15 8.88
C GLY A 43 15.15 -17.94 7.62
N ARG A 44 14.21 -17.42 6.82
CA ARG A 44 13.69 -18.05 5.60
C ARG A 44 13.36 -17.01 4.54
N GLY A 45 13.24 -17.46 3.29
CA GLY A 45 12.69 -16.63 2.21
C GLY A 45 11.18 -16.39 2.34
N LEU A 46 10.67 -15.47 1.53
CA LEU A 46 9.23 -15.29 1.34
C LEU A 46 8.64 -16.57 0.75
N ARG A 47 7.47 -16.95 1.27
CA ARG A 47 6.65 -18.03 0.70
C ARG A 47 5.80 -17.50 -0.45
N SER A 48 5.28 -18.41 -1.28
CA SER A 48 4.47 -18.07 -2.45
C SER A 48 3.17 -17.32 -2.11
N ASP A 49 2.56 -17.60 -0.97
CA ASP A 49 1.42 -16.85 -0.43
C ASP A 49 1.82 -15.41 -0.07
N GLU A 50 2.96 -15.23 0.61
CA GLU A 50 3.48 -13.91 0.97
C GLU A 50 3.83 -13.07 -0.27
N VAL A 51 4.39 -13.70 -1.31
CA VAL A 51 4.65 -13.03 -2.59
C VAL A 51 3.36 -12.58 -3.28
N ARG A 52 2.29 -13.39 -3.18
CA ARG A 52 0.97 -13.07 -3.72
C ARG A 52 0.30 -11.95 -2.93
N GLU A 53 0.48 -11.90 -1.61
CA GLU A 53 -0.05 -10.82 -0.78
C GLU A 53 0.50 -9.45 -1.17
N VAL A 54 1.76 -9.36 -1.61
CA VAL A 54 2.31 -8.09 -2.14
C VAL A 54 1.53 -7.62 -3.38
N GLN A 55 1.14 -8.54 -4.26
CA GLN A 55 0.31 -8.19 -5.42
C GLN A 55 -1.09 -7.77 -4.99
N HIS A 56 -1.69 -8.44 -4.01
CA HIS A 56 -2.99 -8.06 -3.48
C HIS A 56 -2.95 -6.69 -2.80
N MET A 57 -1.90 -6.38 -2.03
CA MET A 57 -1.68 -5.04 -1.46
C MET A 57 -1.57 -3.98 -2.56
N ALA A 58 -0.77 -4.23 -3.60
CA ALA A 58 -0.62 -3.30 -4.71
C ALA A 58 -1.97 -2.99 -5.39
N ARG A 59 -2.81 -4.01 -5.60
CA ARG A 59 -4.16 -3.87 -6.19
C ARG A 59 -5.11 -3.09 -5.28
N ARG A 60 -5.10 -3.39 -3.97
CA ARG A 60 -5.92 -2.67 -2.97
C ARG A 60 -5.53 -1.19 -2.88
N ILE A 61 -4.23 -0.90 -2.82
CA ILE A 61 -3.72 0.48 -2.83
C ILE A 61 -4.10 1.19 -4.14
N GLY A 62 -3.94 0.52 -5.28
CA GLY A 62 -4.37 1.06 -6.58
C GLY A 62 -5.85 1.43 -6.59
N ALA A 63 -6.71 0.56 -6.07
CA ALA A 63 -8.13 0.84 -5.94
C ALA A 63 -8.42 2.03 -5.01
N LEU A 64 -7.75 2.13 -3.85
CA LEU A 64 -7.89 3.27 -2.93
C LEU A 64 -7.50 4.59 -3.58
N LEU A 65 -6.39 4.61 -4.33
CA LEU A 65 -5.94 5.81 -5.04
C LEU A 65 -6.92 6.25 -6.12
N LEU A 66 -7.52 5.30 -6.85
CA LEU A 66 -8.55 5.59 -7.85
C LEU A 66 -9.85 6.10 -7.21
N LEU A 67 -10.20 5.58 -6.04
CA LEU A 67 -11.35 6.03 -5.26
C LEU A 67 -11.13 7.37 -4.55
N GLY A 68 -9.87 7.81 -4.40
CA GLY A 68 -9.48 9.02 -3.67
C GLY A 68 -10.33 10.27 -3.96
N PRO A 69 -10.51 10.68 -5.23
CA PRO A 69 -11.33 11.85 -5.55
C PRO A 69 -12.79 11.73 -5.10
N ALA A 70 -13.38 10.54 -5.19
CA ALA A 70 -14.76 10.29 -4.76
C ALA A 70 -14.87 10.29 -3.22
N LEU A 71 -13.88 9.72 -2.53
CA LEU A 71 -13.79 9.75 -1.08
C LEU A 71 -13.63 11.19 -0.55
N ASP A 72 -12.77 11.99 -1.18
CA ASP A 72 -12.58 13.41 -0.84
C ASP A 72 -13.86 14.22 -1.04
N ALA A 73 -14.57 13.99 -2.16
CA ALA A 73 -15.84 14.65 -2.44
C ALA A 73 -16.90 14.28 -1.39
N ASN A 74 -17.00 13.00 -1.04
CA ASN A 74 -17.89 12.52 0.01
C ASN A 74 -17.57 13.17 1.37
N TYR A 75 -16.30 13.20 1.76
CA TYR A 75 -15.86 13.85 3.00
C TYR A 75 -16.25 15.33 3.04
N ARG A 76 -16.01 16.08 1.95
CA ARG A 76 -16.37 17.50 1.88
C ARG A 76 -17.88 17.74 1.95
N ALA A 77 -18.69 16.83 1.40
CA ALA A 77 -20.14 16.94 1.44
C ALA A 77 -20.71 16.72 2.86
N VAL A 78 -20.15 15.77 3.62
CA VAL A 78 -20.67 15.39 4.95
C VAL A 78 -20.08 16.23 6.08
N LYS A 79 -18.86 16.75 5.92
CA LYS A 79 -18.16 17.55 6.96
C LYS A 79 -18.99 18.71 7.54
N PRO A 80 -19.79 19.47 6.79
CA PRO A 80 -20.61 20.56 7.33
C PRO A 80 -21.74 20.10 8.26
N ASP A 81 -22.22 18.86 8.09
CA ASP A 81 -23.35 18.30 8.84
C ASP A 81 -22.92 17.63 10.16
N ALA A 82 -21.66 17.82 10.56
CA ALA A 82 -21.15 17.25 11.80
C ALA A 82 -21.87 17.83 13.02
N TYR A 83 -22.22 16.96 13.98
CA TYR A 83 -22.90 17.36 15.22
C TYR A 83 -22.09 18.40 16.00
N PRO A 84 -22.66 19.57 16.35
CA PRO A 84 -21.97 20.59 17.10
C PRO A 84 -21.91 20.20 18.58
N TRP A 85 -20.76 19.66 19.02
CA TRP A 85 -20.51 19.41 20.44
C TRP A 85 -20.48 20.74 21.21
N PRO A 86 -21.30 20.90 22.28
CA PRO A 86 -21.19 22.06 23.17
C PRO A 86 -19.80 22.13 23.79
N ARG A 87 -19.24 23.35 23.93
CA ARG A 87 -17.98 23.60 24.65
C ARG A 87 -18.18 23.57 26.15
#